data_AF-A0A1H1W3I8-F1
#
_entry.id   AF-A0A1H1W3I8-F1
#
_cell.length_a   1.000
_cell.length_b   1.000
_cell.length_c   1.000
_cell.angle_alpha   90.00
_cell.angle_beta   90.00
_cell.angle_gamma   90.00
#
_symmetry.space_group_name_H-M   'P 1'
#
loop_
_entity.id
_entity.type
_entity.pdbx_description
1 polymer ?
#
loop_
_entity_poly.entity_id
_entity_poly.type
_entity_poly.pdbx_seq_one_letter_code
_entity_poly.pdbx_strand_id
1 'polypeptide(L)'
;MSDDPQSLIEAEIAKTRAELAGTVDELTDRLAPANLARSAGAATKQAALDTQDFITGKGMPTTSPRRQRNVKALLGTAAAVAVAVTVVVIRIARK
;
A
#
# COMPACT_ATOMS: atom_id res chain seq x y z
N MET A 1 27.35 42.40 -10.85
CA MET A 1 26.87 41.33 -9.97
C MET A 1 25.52 41.79 -9.48
N SER A 2 24.44 41.35 -10.12
CA SER A 2 23.09 41.82 -9.82
C SER A 2 22.57 41.00 -8.65
N ASP A 3 22.70 41.50 -7.43
CA ASP A 3 21.94 40.97 -6.29
C ASP A 3 20.48 41.36 -6.50
N ASP A 4 19.79 40.61 -7.35
CA ASP A 4 18.37 40.78 -7.57
C ASP A 4 17.65 40.24 -6.32
N PRO A 5 16.90 41.08 -5.58
CA PRO A 5 16.20 40.65 -4.36
C PRO A 5 15.27 39.46 -4.59
N GLN A 6 14.78 39.25 -5.82
CA GLN A 6 14.04 38.04 -6.19
C GLN A 6 14.89 36.77 -6.07
N SER A 7 16.14 36.81 -6.54
CA SER A 7 17.05 35.64 -6.54
C SER A 7 17.44 35.19 -5.13
N LEU A 8 17.56 36.14 -4.19
CA LEU A 8 17.84 35.85 -2.78
C LEU A 8 16.66 35.16 -2.11
N ILE A 9 15.43 35.62 -2.38
CA ILE A 9 14.21 35.02 -1.84
C ILE A 9 14.03 33.59 -2.38
N GLU A 10 14.28 33.36 -3.66
CA GLU A 10 14.20 32.03 -4.27
C GLU A 10 15.21 31.06 -3.64
N ALA A 11 16.44 31.52 -3.39
CA ALA A 11 17.47 30.72 -2.73
C ALA A 11 17.07 30.34 -1.30
N GLU A 12 16.43 31.27 -0.57
CA GLU A 12 16.02 31.05 0.81
C GLU A 12 14.80 30.11 0.90
N ILE A 13 13.84 30.23 -0.02
CA ILE A 13 12.72 29.28 -0.15
C ILE A 13 13.24 27.89 -0.52
N ALA A 14 14.20 27.79 -1.44
CA ALA A 14 14.81 26.51 -1.82
C ALA A 14 15.50 25.84 -0.63
N LYS A 15 16.27 26.61 0.16
CA LYS A 15 16.90 26.12 1.39
C LYS A 15 15.87 25.65 2.42
N THR A 16 14.83 26.45 2.66
CA THR A 16 13.79 26.12 3.65
C THR A 16 13.03 24.86 3.24
N ARG A 17 12.74 24.69 1.94
CA ARG A 17 12.12 23.47 1.41
C ARG A 17 13.02 22.25 1.55
N ALA A 18 14.33 22.41 1.38
CA ALA A 18 15.28 21.32 1.57
C ALA A 18 15.38 20.89 3.05
N GLU A 19 15.39 21.83 3.98
CA GLU A 19 15.37 21.54 5.43
C GLU A 19 14.06 20.87 5.86
N LEU A 20 12.92 21.32 5.30
CA LEU A 20 11.62 20.70 5.55
C LEU A 20 11.53 19.28 4.97
N ALA A 21 12.06 19.06 3.75
CA ALA A 21 12.10 17.75 3.13
C ALA A 21 12.94 16.77 3.96
N GLY A 22 14.12 17.19 4.43
CA GLY A 22 14.98 16.35 5.28
C GLY A 22 14.35 15.97 6.62
N THR A 23 13.64 16.90 7.27
CA THR A 23 12.94 16.60 8.53
C THR A 23 11.75 15.67 8.33
N VAL A 24 10.99 15.85 7.25
CA VAL A 24 9.87 14.95 6.91
C VAL A 24 10.37 13.55 6.56
N ASP A 25 11.49 13.44 5.86
CA ASP A 25 12.10 12.15 5.50
C ASP A 25 12.57 11.40 6.76
N GLU A 26 13.22 12.09 7.70
CA GLU A 26 13.65 11.53 8.99
C GLU A 26 12.47 11.05 9.87
N LEU A 27 11.38 11.82 9.89
CA LEU A 27 10.13 11.44 10.58
C LEU A 27 9.46 10.23 9.91
N THR A 28 9.53 10.14 8.58
CA THR A 28 8.96 9.05 7.80
C THR A 28 9.78 7.76 7.96
N ASP A 29 11.11 7.88 7.97
CA ASP A 29 12.04 6.77 8.26
C ASP A 29 11.86 6.23 9.68
N ARG A 30 11.58 7.10 10.66
CA ARG A 30 11.25 6.67 12.03
C ARG A 30 9.86 6.06 12.17
N LEU A 31 8.91 6.43 11.32
CA LEU A 31 7.62 5.74 11.14
C LEU A 31 7.76 4.45 10.32
N ALA A 32 8.96 3.85 10.39
CA ALA A 32 9.48 2.85 9.49
C ALA A 32 8.45 1.83 9.01
N PRO A 33 8.47 1.49 7.71
CA PRO A 33 7.63 0.46 7.09
C PRO A 33 7.69 -0.90 7.78
N ALA A 34 8.70 -1.17 8.62
CA ALA A 34 8.78 -2.37 9.46
C ALA A 34 7.60 -2.50 10.45
N ASN A 35 7.16 -1.40 11.07
CA ASN A 35 5.99 -1.43 11.95
C ASN A 35 4.70 -1.65 11.15
N LEU A 36 4.63 -1.06 9.96
CA LEU A 36 3.51 -1.20 9.03
C LEU A 36 3.45 -2.62 8.44
N ALA A 37 4.60 -3.25 8.16
CA ALA A 37 4.68 -4.64 7.71
C ALA A 37 4.33 -5.63 8.82
N ARG A 38 4.71 -5.34 10.08
CA ARG A 38 4.38 -6.19 11.23
C ARG A 38 2.90 -6.12 11.58
N SER A 39 2.31 -4.91 11.56
CA SER A 39 0.87 -4.72 11.75
C SER A 39 0.06 -5.26 10.56
N ALA A 40 0.52 -5.04 9.32
CA ALA A 40 -0.10 -5.62 8.13
C ALA A 40 -0.02 -7.16 8.14
N GLY A 41 1.10 -7.75 8.56
CA GLY A 41 1.24 -9.20 8.69
C GLY A 41 0.31 -9.78 9.74
N ALA A 42 0.18 -9.12 10.90
CA ALA A 42 -0.75 -9.52 11.95
C ALA A 42 -2.22 -9.40 11.50
N ALA A 43 -2.57 -8.28 10.86
CA ALA A 43 -3.91 -8.05 10.30
C ALA A 43 -4.24 -9.02 9.17
N THR A 44 -3.27 -9.32 8.30
CA THR A 44 -3.43 -10.32 7.22
C THR A 44 -3.65 -11.71 7.79
N LYS A 45 -2.92 -12.08 8.85
CA LYS A 45 -3.10 -13.37 9.52
C LYS A 45 -4.50 -13.48 10.14
N GLN A 46 -4.99 -12.42 10.79
CA GLN A 46 -6.35 -12.39 11.34
C GLN A 46 -7.41 -12.45 10.23
N ALA A 47 -7.28 -11.62 9.20
CA ALA A 47 -8.19 -11.63 8.05
C ALA A 47 -8.19 -12.97 7.31
N ALA A 48 -7.05 -13.64 7.20
CA ALA A 48 -6.96 -14.97 6.58
C ALA A 48 -7.70 -16.03 7.40
N LEU A 49 -7.65 -15.95 8.73
CA LEU A 49 -8.41 -16.82 9.62
C LEU A 49 -9.92 -16.56 9.49
N ASP A 50 -10.34 -15.29 9.48
CA ASP A 50 -11.75 -14.90 9.36
C ASP A 50 -12.34 -15.23 7.98
N THR A 51 -11.52 -15.17 6.92
CA THR A 51 -11.94 -15.45 5.54
C THR A 51 -11.75 -16.93 5.15
N GLN A 52 -11.18 -17.75 6.04
CA GLN A 52 -10.94 -19.17 5.78
C GLN A 52 -12.24 -19.91 5.43
N ASP A 53 -13.35 -19.60 6.09
CA ASP A 53 -14.66 -20.21 5.78
C ASP A 53 -15.22 -19.79 4.40
N PHE A 54 -14.86 -18.60 3.91
CA PHE A 54 -15.20 -18.16 2.55
C PHE A 54 -14.36 -18.85 1.49
N ILE A 55 -13.06 -19.02 1.75
CA ILE A 55 -12.10 -19.64 0.81
C ILE A 55 -12.28 -21.17 0.76
N THR A 56 -12.58 -21.82 1.89
CA THR A 56 -12.86 -23.27 1.96
C THR A 56 -14.19 -23.66 1.32
N GLY A 57 -14.96 -22.68 0.82
CA GLY A 57 -16.15 -22.92 0.02
C GLY A 57 -17.43 -23.10 0.84
N LYS A 58 -17.40 -22.98 2.17
CA LYS A 58 -18.61 -23.00 3.02
C LYS A 58 -19.54 -21.80 2.74
N GLY A 59 -19.02 -20.71 2.18
CA GLY A 59 -19.80 -19.55 1.73
C GLY A 59 -20.27 -19.58 0.26
N MET A 60 -19.96 -20.63 -0.52
CA MET A 60 -20.38 -20.67 -1.92
C MET A 60 -21.90 -20.91 -2.05
N PRO A 61 -22.60 -20.15 -2.90
CA PRO A 61 -24.02 -20.38 -3.15
C PRO A 61 -24.23 -21.73 -3.84
N THR A 62 -24.74 -22.71 -3.09
CA THR A 62 -25.08 -24.06 -3.58
C THR A 62 -26.38 -24.10 -4.39
N THR A 63 -27.14 -23.01 -4.37
CA THR A 63 -28.49 -22.90 -4.94
C THR A 63 -28.53 -22.88 -6.46
N SER A 64 -27.45 -22.50 -7.18
CA SER A 64 -27.42 -22.60 -8.64
C SER A 64 -26.01 -22.72 -9.26
N PRO A 65 -25.81 -23.60 -10.27
CA PRO A 65 -24.51 -23.78 -10.94
C PRO A 65 -23.98 -22.52 -11.62
N ARG A 66 -24.88 -21.65 -12.12
CA ARG A 66 -24.52 -20.37 -12.76
C ARG A 66 -23.97 -19.36 -11.74
N ARG A 67 -24.59 -19.23 -10.55
CA ARG A 67 -24.05 -18.35 -9.48
C ARG A 67 -22.71 -18.86 -8.99
N GLN A 68 -22.53 -20.18 -8.86
CA GLN A 68 -21.28 -20.76 -8.43
C GLN A 68 -20.11 -20.41 -9.38
N ARG A 69 -20.33 -20.46 -10.70
CA ARG A 69 -19.30 -20.10 -11.69
C ARG A 69 -18.93 -18.62 -11.66
N ASN A 70 -19.93 -17.74 -11.50
CA ASN A 70 -19.69 -16.30 -11.41
C ASN A 70 -18.94 -15.92 -10.14
N VAL A 71 -19.28 -16.53 -9.00
CA VAL A 71 -18.56 -16.32 -7.73
C VAL A 71 -17.12 -16.81 -7.82
N LYS A 72 -16.87 -17.96 -8.46
CA LYS A 72 -15.50 -18.45 -8.72
C LYS A 72 -14.69 -17.48 -9.59
N ALA A 73 -15.29 -16.97 -10.67
CA ALA A 73 -14.63 -16.00 -11.54
C ALA A 73 -14.30 -14.70 -10.78
N LEU A 74 -15.23 -14.20 -9.98
CA LEU A 74 -15.04 -12.99 -9.18
C LEU A 74 -13.97 -13.18 -8.09
N LEU A 75 -13.95 -14.32 -7.41
CA LEU A 75 -12.89 -14.66 -6.44
C LEU A 75 -11.53 -14.75 -7.12
N GLY A 76 -11.46 -15.37 -8.30
CA GLY A 76 -10.24 -15.48 -9.08
C GLY A 76 -9.69 -14.11 -9.49
N THR A 77 -10.55 -13.21 -9.98
CA THR A 77 -10.13 -11.85 -10.35
C THR A 77 -9.70 -11.03 -9.13
N ALA A 78 -10.45 -11.09 -8.02
CA ALA A 78 -10.08 -10.41 -6.79
C ALA A 78 -8.71 -10.88 -6.26
N ALA A 79 -8.47 -12.19 -6.25
CA ALA A 79 -7.18 -12.76 -5.83
C ALA A 79 -6.03 -12.31 -6.75
N ALA A 80 -6.22 -12.31 -8.07
CA ALA A 80 -5.21 -11.86 -9.02
C ALA A 80 -4.86 -10.37 -8.83
N VAL A 81 -5.86 -9.52 -8.60
CA VAL A 81 -5.66 -8.09 -8.31
C VAL A 81 -4.88 -7.91 -7.01
N ALA A 82 -5.24 -8.63 -5.95
CA ALA A 82 -4.53 -8.56 -4.68
C ALA A 82 -3.04 -8.91 -4.84
N VAL A 83 -2.73 -10.00 -5.54
CA VAL A 83 -1.34 -10.41 -5.83
C VAL A 83 -0.60 -9.35 -6.64
N ALA A 84 -1.22 -8.80 -7.68
CA ALA A 84 -0.62 -7.75 -8.51
C ALA A 84 -0.25 -6.51 -7.68
N VAL A 85 -1.16 -6.06 -6.81
CA VAL A 85 -0.91 -4.93 -5.90
C VAL A 85 0.25 -5.25 -4.95
N THR A 86 0.27 -6.44 -4.34
CA THR A 86 1.37 -6.85 -3.45
C THR A 86 2.72 -6.82 -4.18
N VAL A 87 2.79 -7.33 -5.41
CA VAL A 87 4.03 -7.31 -6.21
C VAL A 87 4.49 -5.88 -6.51
N VAL A 88 3.56 -4.98 -6.87
CA VAL A 88 3.88 -3.58 -7.15
C VAL A 88 4.43 -2.89 -5.89
N VAL A 89 3.78 -3.07 -4.75
CA VAL A 89 4.24 -2.50 -3.47
C VAL A 89 5.63 -3.01 -3.11
N ILE A 90 5.88 -4.32 -3.21
CA ILE A 90 7.21 -4.91 -2.96
C ILE A 90 8.24 -4.34 -3.92
N ARG A 91 7.89 -4.15 -5.20
CA ARG A 91 8.79 -3.61 -6.22
C ARG A 91 9.14 -2.15 -5.94
N ILE A 92 8.20 -1.35 -5.47
CA ILE A 92 8.43 0.05 -5.08
C ILE A 92 9.29 0.09 -3.81
N ALA A 93 9.00 -0.74 -2.81
CA ALA A 93 9.74 -0.75 -1.55
C ALA A 93 11.18 -1.32 -1.65
N ARG A 94 11.50 -2.04 -2.74
CA ARG A 94 12.84 -2.59 -3.02
C ARG A 94 13.69 -1.68 -3.91
N LYS A 95 13.14 -0.58 -4.40
CA LYS A 95 13.79 0.34 -5.33
C LYS A 95 14.21 1.60 -4.60
#